data_AF-A0AAN6H0B1-F1
#
_entry.id   AF-A0AAN6H0B1-F1
#
_cell.length_a   1.000
_cell.length_b   1.000
_cell.length_c   1.000
_cell.angle_alpha   90.00
_cell.angle_beta   90.00
_cell.angle_gamma   90.00
#
_symmetry.space_group_name_H-M   'P 1'
#
loop_
_entity.id
_entity.type
_entity.pdbx_description
1 polymer ?
#
loop_
_entity_poly.entity_id
_entity_poly.type
_entity_poly.pdbx_seq_one_letter_code
_entity_poly.pdbx_strand_id
1 'polypeptide(L)'
;PTEEVPDFFNRTVNLFKSLPSYEWLSEAGIVPSTSATYTTAQIQAALSKNRGGHQVYLGCQSGALNEIWYFFNVQGSIQTGTFEASDLVGSKSTCPSTGIKYLPKGNGAGSSPTSAAPPPGTSTTTSSKPSTTASSKPSTTKSSEPSTTTSAAPSPTSGGPGFSGKGTLNVITYGSQTGCIISGGTWYTSGTCAGFTATTSDDGFTLSSRKGDCAIVGGALTCGSSVSSATSFSADGDLLVYDGAANFSADSVPSGNTQGTVYTGEDHSTSLTIQWQGL
;
A
#
# COMPACT_ATOMS: atom_id res chain seq x y z
N PRO A 1 -11.66 -27.47 -16.52
CA PRO A 1 -12.16 -26.18 -17.06
C PRO A 1 -12.61 -25.22 -15.94
N THR A 2 -11.80 -25.09 -14.89
CA THR A 2 -12.06 -24.20 -13.74
C THR A 2 -10.76 -23.56 -13.20
N GLU A 3 -9.61 -23.82 -13.83
CA GLU A 3 -8.30 -23.31 -13.37
C GLU A 3 -8.08 -21.85 -13.82
N GLU A 4 -8.77 -21.41 -14.88
CA GLU A 4 -8.62 -20.06 -15.45
C GLU A 4 -9.19 -18.95 -14.56
N VAL A 5 -10.18 -19.28 -13.72
CA VAL A 5 -10.83 -18.31 -12.82
C VAL A 5 -9.90 -17.93 -11.66
N PRO A 6 -9.35 -18.88 -10.87
CA PRO A 6 -8.33 -18.56 -9.86
C PRO A 6 -7.13 -17.82 -10.45
N ASP A 7 -6.64 -18.23 -11.62
CA ASP A 7 -5.50 -17.59 -12.29
C ASP A 7 -5.78 -16.12 -12.61
N PHE A 8 -6.97 -15.81 -13.16
CA PHE A 8 -7.36 -14.42 -13.44
C PHE A 8 -7.38 -13.55 -12.18
N PHE A 9 -7.92 -14.03 -11.07
CA PHE A 9 -7.96 -13.28 -9.81
C PHE A 9 -6.57 -13.07 -9.24
N ASN A 10 -5.76 -14.13 -9.18
CA ASN A 10 -4.36 -14.05 -8.74
C ASN A 10 -3.57 -13.05 -9.58
N ARG A 11 -3.75 -13.10 -10.91
CA ARG A 11 -3.07 -12.19 -11.83
C ARG A 11 -3.48 -10.74 -11.64
N THR A 12 -4.78 -10.50 -11.45
CA THR A 12 -5.33 -9.16 -11.22
C THR A 12 -4.81 -8.57 -9.90
N VAL A 13 -4.81 -9.36 -8.82
CA VAL A 13 -4.31 -8.93 -7.51
C VAL A 13 -2.81 -8.61 -7.56
N ASN A 14 -2.01 -9.46 -8.21
CA ASN A 14 -0.58 -9.22 -8.36
C ASN A 14 -0.27 -7.93 -9.14
N LEU A 15 -1.02 -7.67 -10.22
CA LEU A 15 -0.90 -6.41 -10.97
C LEU A 15 -1.33 -5.22 -10.10
N PHE A 16 -2.43 -5.33 -9.36
CA PHE A 16 -2.91 -4.28 -8.46
C PHE A 16 -1.88 -3.92 -7.38
N LYS A 17 -1.22 -4.91 -6.78
CA LYS A 17 -0.15 -4.72 -5.79
C LYS A 17 1.04 -3.94 -6.33
N SER A 18 1.35 -4.08 -7.63
CA SER A 18 2.39 -3.28 -8.30
C SER A 18 2.01 -1.82 -8.56
N LEU A 19 0.76 -1.44 -8.26
CA LEU A 19 0.19 -0.12 -8.53
C LEU A 19 -0.31 0.58 -7.25
N PRO A 20 0.56 0.85 -6.25
CA PRO A 20 0.19 1.43 -4.96
C PRO A 20 -0.21 2.91 -5.09
N SER A 21 -1.38 3.14 -5.65
CA SER A 21 -1.90 4.46 -6.05
C SER A 21 -1.94 5.44 -4.88
N TYR A 22 -2.30 4.95 -3.69
CA TYR A 22 -2.35 5.77 -2.49
C TYR A 22 -0.97 6.28 -2.10
N GLU A 23 0.05 5.42 -2.14
CA GLU A 23 1.43 5.77 -1.77
C GLU A 23 2.00 6.80 -2.75
N TRP A 24 1.81 6.59 -4.05
CA TRP A 24 2.24 7.54 -5.06
C TRP A 24 1.57 8.92 -4.92
N LEU A 25 0.29 8.95 -4.52
CA LEU A 25 -0.43 10.18 -4.25
C LEU A 25 0.05 10.84 -2.95
N SER A 26 0.22 10.07 -1.87
CA SER A 26 0.62 10.60 -0.56
C SER A 26 2.04 11.18 -0.58
N GLU A 27 2.97 10.56 -1.30
CA GLU A 27 4.32 11.08 -1.55
C GLU A 27 4.31 12.45 -2.24
N ALA A 28 3.29 12.71 -3.08
CA ALA A 28 3.07 13.99 -3.73
C ALA A 28 2.26 14.98 -2.87
N GLY A 29 1.96 14.63 -1.61
CA GLY A 29 1.13 15.43 -0.70
C GLY A 29 -0.37 15.37 -1.00
N ILE A 30 -0.81 14.41 -1.82
CA ILE A 30 -2.22 14.21 -2.20
C ILE A 30 -2.81 13.12 -1.29
N VAL A 31 -3.31 13.53 -0.14
CA VAL A 31 -3.91 12.64 0.86
C VAL A 31 -5.42 12.88 0.98
N PRO A 32 -6.19 11.88 1.45
CA PRO A 32 -7.61 12.06 1.70
C PRO A 32 -7.88 13.20 2.69
N SER A 33 -8.81 14.09 2.36
CA SER A 33 -9.17 15.28 3.14
C SER A 33 -10.63 15.66 2.94
N THR A 34 -11.25 16.26 3.96
CA THR A 34 -12.60 16.81 3.88
C THR A 34 -12.65 18.24 3.34
N SER A 35 -11.50 18.92 3.29
CA SER A 35 -11.41 20.34 2.91
C SER A 35 -10.42 20.59 1.76
N ALA A 36 -9.34 19.81 1.66
CA ALA A 36 -8.39 19.97 0.58
C ALA A 36 -8.98 19.52 -0.76
N THR A 37 -8.56 20.20 -1.82
CA THR A 37 -8.89 19.82 -3.19
C THR A 37 -7.64 19.85 -4.05
N TYR A 38 -7.67 19.07 -5.13
CA TYR A 38 -6.53 18.85 -5.99
C TYR A 38 -6.88 19.16 -7.45
N THR A 39 -5.86 19.30 -8.28
CA THR A 39 -6.01 19.44 -9.73
C THR A 39 -5.75 18.12 -10.43
N THR A 40 -6.36 17.93 -11.60
CA THR A 40 -6.09 16.75 -12.44
C THR A 40 -4.61 16.61 -12.75
N ALA A 41 -3.93 17.74 -12.99
CA ALA A 41 -2.52 17.77 -13.31
C ALA A 41 -1.64 17.26 -12.15
N GLN A 42 -1.94 17.64 -10.91
CA GLN A 42 -1.23 17.15 -9.73
C GLN A 42 -1.39 15.63 -9.57
N ILE A 43 -2.63 15.13 -9.67
CA ILE A 43 -2.93 13.70 -9.54
C ILE A 43 -2.24 12.90 -10.66
N GLN A 44 -2.34 13.37 -11.91
CA GLN A 44 -1.68 12.71 -13.05
C GLN A 44 -0.16 12.68 -12.88
N ALA A 45 0.46 13.78 -12.46
CA ALA A 45 1.91 13.85 -12.29
C ALA A 45 2.41 12.91 -11.18
N ALA A 46 1.66 12.78 -10.08
CA ALA A 46 1.98 11.87 -8.99
C ALA A 46 1.94 10.40 -9.45
N LEU A 47 0.90 10.01 -10.18
CA LEU A 47 0.70 8.63 -10.64
C LEU A 47 1.63 8.25 -11.81
N SER A 48 1.81 9.15 -12.78
CA SER A 48 2.60 8.85 -13.98
C SER A 48 4.11 8.76 -13.71
N LYS A 49 4.61 9.46 -12.68
CA LYS A 49 6.02 9.42 -12.26
C LYS A 49 6.52 8.00 -12.01
N ASN A 50 5.68 7.15 -11.40
CA ASN A 50 6.02 5.77 -11.06
C ASN A 50 5.70 4.77 -12.18
N ARG A 51 5.25 5.27 -13.34
CA ARG A 51 4.81 4.45 -14.49
C ARG A 51 5.48 4.90 -15.79
N GLY A 52 6.75 5.31 -15.73
CA GLY A 52 7.49 5.74 -16.93
C GLY A 52 6.92 6.98 -17.63
N GLY A 53 6.10 7.77 -16.94
CA GLY A 53 5.44 8.95 -17.50
C GLY A 53 4.07 8.68 -18.13
N HIS A 54 3.61 7.43 -18.17
CA HIS A 54 2.32 7.08 -18.76
C HIS A 54 1.14 7.56 -17.90
N GLN A 55 0.28 8.37 -18.53
CA GLN A 55 -0.92 8.90 -17.89
C GLN A 55 -1.97 7.80 -17.64
N VAL A 56 -2.85 8.07 -16.69
CA VAL A 56 -3.97 7.18 -16.32
C VAL A 56 -5.30 7.81 -16.71
N TYR A 57 -6.37 7.02 -16.70
CA TYR A 57 -7.71 7.59 -16.67
C TYR A 57 -8.08 7.92 -15.23
N LEU A 58 -8.63 9.12 -15.01
CA LEU A 58 -9.16 9.53 -13.71
C LEU A 58 -10.68 9.65 -13.80
N GLY A 59 -11.39 8.81 -13.04
CA GLY A 59 -12.83 8.85 -12.91
C GLY A 59 -13.24 9.63 -11.68
N CYS A 60 -14.07 10.66 -11.85
CA CYS A 60 -14.68 11.37 -10.74
C CYS A 60 -16.20 11.18 -10.71
N GLN A 61 -16.74 11.12 -9.50
CA GLN A 61 -18.17 11.16 -9.24
C GLN A 61 -18.47 12.36 -8.35
N SER A 62 -19.37 13.25 -8.79
CA SER A 62 -19.73 14.49 -8.06
C SER A 62 -18.51 15.35 -7.65
N GLY A 63 -17.48 15.38 -8.49
CA GLY A 63 -16.23 16.11 -8.25
C GLY A 63 -15.27 15.44 -7.26
N ALA A 64 -15.60 14.24 -6.74
CA ALA A 64 -14.69 13.44 -5.93
C ALA A 64 -14.01 12.35 -6.78
N LEU A 65 -12.71 12.13 -6.56
CA LEU A 65 -11.96 11.05 -7.18
C LEU A 65 -12.56 9.71 -6.76
N ASN A 66 -12.96 8.91 -7.74
CA ASN A 66 -13.68 7.65 -7.55
C ASN A 66 -12.93 6.45 -8.17
N GLU A 67 -12.29 6.66 -9.33
CA GLU A 67 -11.63 5.60 -10.08
C GLU A 67 -10.29 6.05 -10.64
N ILE A 68 -9.36 5.10 -10.74
CA ILE A 68 -8.10 5.24 -11.46
C ILE A 68 -7.97 4.01 -12.35
N TRP A 69 -7.85 4.19 -13.67
CA TRP A 69 -7.63 3.07 -14.58
C TRP A 69 -6.24 3.14 -15.17
N TYR A 70 -5.49 2.05 -14.99
CA TYR A 70 -4.14 1.87 -15.47
C TYR A 70 -4.15 1.06 -16.76
N PHE A 71 -3.54 1.60 -17.80
CA PHE A 71 -3.48 0.96 -19.12
C PHE A 71 -2.15 0.25 -19.31
N PHE A 72 -2.22 -0.92 -19.95
CA PHE A 72 -1.08 -1.76 -20.25
C PHE A 72 -1.23 -2.39 -21.63
N ASN A 73 -0.09 -2.58 -22.31
CA ASN A 73 0.06 -3.63 -23.31
C ASN A 73 0.56 -4.90 -22.61
N VAL A 74 0.22 -6.07 -23.16
CA VAL A 74 0.68 -7.34 -22.60
C VAL A 74 1.57 -8.05 -23.61
N GLN A 75 2.80 -8.34 -23.20
CA GLN A 75 3.72 -9.17 -23.97
C GLN A 75 3.57 -10.62 -23.51
N GLY A 76 3.01 -11.47 -24.37
CA GLY A 76 2.73 -12.88 -24.06
C GLY A 76 1.29 -13.11 -23.56
N SER A 77 1.08 -14.13 -22.73
CA SER A 77 -0.23 -14.46 -22.18
C SER A 77 -0.66 -13.45 -21.10
N ILE A 78 -1.96 -13.23 -20.93
CA ILE A 78 -2.50 -12.42 -19.81
C ILE A 78 -2.09 -12.98 -18.45
N GLN A 79 -2.00 -14.32 -18.32
CA GLN A 79 -1.72 -14.98 -17.04
C GLN A 79 -0.24 -14.91 -16.64
N THR A 80 0.68 -15.03 -17.59
CA THR A 80 2.12 -15.21 -17.30
C THR A 80 3.04 -14.22 -18.02
N GLY A 81 2.51 -13.41 -18.93
CA GLY A 81 3.28 -12.44 -19.71
C GLY A 81 3.70 -11.22 -18.91
N THR A 82 4.21 -10.20 -19.59
CA THR A 82 4.65 -8.95 -18.96
C THR A 82 3.65 -7.84 -19.27
N PHE A 83 3.21 -7.12 -18.24
CA PHE A 83 2.36 -5.93 -18.40
C PHE A 83 3.26 -4.70 -18.55
N GLU A 84 3.28 -4.13 -19.74
CA GLU A 84 4.03 -2.91 -20.05
C GLU A 84 3.07 -1.71 -19.96
N ALA A 85 3.39 -0.74 -19.10
CA ALA A 85 2.56 0.46 -18.97
C ALA A 85 2.42 1.15 -20.32
N SER A 86 1.21 1.57 -20.65
CA SER A 86 0.92 2.25 -21.92
C SER A 86 0.17 3.54 -21.69
N ASP A 87 0.20 4.40 -22.72
CA ASP A 87 -0.62 5.60 -22.74
C ASP A 87 -2.11 5.24 -22.82
N LEU A 88 -2.92 6.07 -22.18
CA LEU A 88 -4.38 5.96 -22.25
C LEU A 88 -4.88 6.09 -23.69
N VAL A 89 -5.95 5.35 -24.00
CA VAL A 89 -6.64 5.41 -25.29
C VAL A 89 -8.07 5.93 -25.05
N GLY A 90 -8.45 7.01 -25.72
CA GLY A 90 -9.79 7.61 -25.59
C GLY A 90 -9.87 8.78 -24.60
N SER A 91 -11.03 8.96 -23.96
CA SER A 91 -11.30 10.04 -23.01
C SER A 91 -10.32 10.01 -21.84
N LYS A 92 -9.73 11.16 -21.48
CA LYS A 92 -8.65 11.22 -20.49
C LYS A 92 -9.12 11.19 -19.04
N SER A 93 -10.31 11.72 -18.76
CA SER A 93 -10.84 11.84 -17.40
C SER A 93 -12.29 12.33 -17.40
N THR A 94 -13.07 11.98 -16.36
CA THR A 94 -14.35 12.65 -16.01
C THR A 94 -14.19 13.65 -14.86
N CYS A 95 -12.98 13.84 -14.35
CA CYS A 95 -12.67 14.80 -13.30
C CYS A 95 -12.57 16.24 -13.83
N PRO A 96 -13.00 17.24 -13.03
CA PRO A 96 -12.74 18.63 -13.35
C PRO A 96 -11.24 18.93 -13.28
N SER A 97 -10.77 19.94 -14.03
CA SER A 97 -9.35 20.34 -14.05
C SER A 97 -8.82 20.75 -12.67
N THR A 98 -9.68 21.30 -11.82
CA THR A 98 -9.39 21.79 -10.47
C THR A 98 -10.52 21.44 -9.50
N GLY A 99 -10.25 21.46 -8.20
CA GLY A 99 -11.30 21.28 -7.19
C GLY A 99 -11.70 19.81 -6.97
N ILE A 100 -10.86 18.86 -7.39
CA ILE A 100 -11.10 17.43 -7.19
C ILE A 100 -11.00 17.12 -5.70
N LYS A 101 -12.03 16.50 -5.14
CA LYS A 101 -12.05 16.03 -3.75
C LYS A 101 -11.43 14.64 -3.69
N TYR A 102 -10.55 14.39 -2.74
CA TYR A 102 -10.13 13.03 -2.39
C TYR A 102 -10.57 12.78 -0.96
N LEU A 103 -11.70 12.09 -0.77
CA LEU A 103 -12.36 12.00 0.54
C LEU A 103 -11.81 10.83 1.38
N PRO A 104 -11.71 10.97 2.72
CA PRO A 104 -11.37 9.86 3.60
C PRO A 104 -12.39 8.72 3.52
N LYS A 105 -11.90 7.47 3.58
CA LYS A 105 -12.75 6.28 3.71
C LYS A 105 -13.24 6.15 5.15
N GLY A 106 -14.53 5.85 5.36
CA GLY A 106 -15.07 5.52 6.69
C GLY A 106 -16.22 6.39 7.21
N ASN A 107 -16.46 7.58 6.64
CA ASN A 107 -17.56 8.44 7.07
C ASN A 107 -18.38 8.92 5.86
N GLY A 108 -19.23 8.04 5.33
CA GLY A 108 -20.30 8.44 4.41
C GLY A 108 -21.40 9.18 5.17
N ALA A 109 -21.50 10.49 4.96
CA ALA A 109 -22.69 11.33 5.13
C ALA A 109 -23.59 11.06 6.36
N GLY A 110 -23.37 11.78 7.46
CA GLY A 110 -24.37 11.82 8.53
C GLY A 110 -23.93 12.34 9.89
N SER A 111 -23.13 13.41 9.96
CA SER A 111 -23.16 14.32 11.12
C SER A 111 -22.45 15.62 10.78
N SER A 112 -23.26 16.66 10.59
CA SER A 112 -22.85 18.04 10.74
C SER A 112 -22.49 18.28 12.21
N PRO A 113 -21.29 18.77 12.56
CA PRO A 113 -21.14 19.68 13.66
C PRO A 113 -21.33 21.10 13.12
N THR A 114 -22.42 21.69 13.59
CA THR A 114 -22.78 23.11 13.67
C THR A 114 -21.63 24.11 13.49
N SER A 115 -21.93 25.13 12.67
CA SER A 115 -21.26 26.44 12.60
C SER A 115 -20.51 26.87 13.86
N ALA A 116 -19.25 27.26 13.67
CA ALA A 116 -18.66 28.37 14.38
C ALA A 116 -17.92 29.25 13.37
N ALA A 117 -18.62 30.27 12.85
CA ALA A 117 -18.03 31.42 12.19
C ALA A 117 -17.65 32.48 13.25
N PRO A 118 -16.75 33.44 12.93
CA PRO A 118 -15.78 34.05 13.85
C PRO A 118 -16.24 35.40 14.43
N PRO A 119 -15.43 36.04 15.30
CA PRO A 119 -15.33 37.51 15.26
C PRO A 119 -13.87 38.03 15.49
N PRO A 120 -13.57 39.35 15.51
CA PRO A 120 -13.14 40.12 14.33
C PRO A 120 -11.88 41.02 14.54
N GLY A 121 -11.31 41.54 13.44
CA GLY A 121 -10.45 42.74 13.39
C GLY A 121 -8.98 42.54 13.79
N THR A 122 -7.96 42.98 13.02
CA THR A 122 -7.75 44.38 12.65
C THR A 122 -6.87 44.51 11.39
N SER A 123 -7.26 45.48 10.55
CA SER A 123 -6.62 46.00 9.34
C SER A 123 -5.17 46.44 9.49
N THR A 124 -4.35 46.34 8.44
CA THR A 124 -3.89 47.48 7.61
C THR A 124 -3.25 46.90 6.32
N THR A 125 -3.87 47.02 5.14
CA THR A 125 -3.59 47.99 4.05
C THR A 125 -2.09 48.33 3.89
N THR A 126 -1.44 48.06 2.75
CA THR A 126 -1.59 48.85 1.52
C THR A 126 -0.96 48.18 0.28
N SER A 127 -1.61 48.43 -0.85
CA SER A 127 -1.28 48.05 -2.22
C SER A 127 0.01 48.66 -2.77
N SER A 128 0.68 47.96 -3.69
CA SER A 128 0.99 48.52 -5.02
C SER A 128 1.45 47.46 -6.05
N LYS A 129 0.90 47.62 -7.25
CA LYS A 129 0.89 46.89 -8.54
C LYS A 129 2.24 47.11 -9.33
N PRO A 130 2.35 46.79 -10.65
CA PRO A 130 2.78 45.55 -11.34
C PRO A 130 4.05 45.68 -12.22
N SER A 131 4.51 44.59 -12.84
CA SER A 131 5.19 44.54 -14.18
C SER A 131 5.38 43.06 -14.58
N THR A 132 4.72 42.48 -15.61
CA THR A 132 5.12 42.38 -17.05
C THR A 132 6.61 42.02 -17.26
N THR A 133 7.09 41.06 -18.07
CA THR A 133 6.63 40.47 -19.36
C THR A 133 7.47 39.23 -19.73
N ALA A 134 6.95 38.40 -20.66
CA ALA A 134 7.61 37.56 -21.68
C ALA A 134 8.29 36.24 -21.25
N SER A 135 7.77 35.05 -21.60
CA SER A 135 7.77 34.36 -22.91
C SER A 135 9.15 33.98 -23.45
N SER A 136 9.40 32.67 -23.60
CA SER A 136 10.07 32.03 -24.75
C SER A 136 9.95 30.48 -24.69
N LYS A 137 9.05 29.92 -25.51
CA LYS A 137 9.18 28.63 -26.23
C LYS A 137 9.80 28.99 -27.63
N PRO A 138 10.21 28.10 -28.58
CA PRO A 138 10.14 26.63 -28.65
C PRO A 138 11.29 25.88 -29.39
N SER A 139 11.18 24.54 -29.51
CA SER A 139 11.53 23.65 -30.66
C SER A 139 12.23 22.34 -30.20
N THR A 140 11.56 21.18 -30.17
CA THR A 140 11.54 20.09 -31.19
C THR A 140 12.89 19.68 -31.80
N THR A 141 13.32 18.43 -31.52
CA THR A 141 13.97 17.51 -32.47
C THR A 141 13.74 16.04 -32.07
N LYS A 142 13.82 15.18 -33.07
CA LYS A 142 13.26 13.82 -33.22
C LYS A 142 14.38 12.77 -33.11
N SER A 143 14.06 11.62 -32.50
CA SER A 143 14.55 10.24 -32.74
C SER A 143 16.06 9.93 -32.71
N SER A 144 16.44 8.94 -31.91
CA SER A 144 17.10 7.69 -32.34
C SER A 144 17.45 6.79 -31.15
N GLU A 145 16.97 5.54 -31.17
CA GLU A 145 17.55 4.37 -30.47
C GLU A 145 18.84 3.93 -31.22
N PRO A 146 19.76 3.12 -30.67
CA PRO A 146 19.48 1.69 -30.45
C PRO A 146 20.24 0.97 -29.28
N SER A 147 19.74 -0.23 -28.95
CA SER A 147 20.47 -1.47 -28.60
C SER A 147 20.85 -1.82 -27.16
N THR A 148 20.03 -2.70 -26.58
CA THR A 148 20.36 -4.05 -26.02
C THR A 148 21.72 -4.30 -25.34
N THR A 149 21.66 -4.58 -24.04
CA THR A 149 22.42 -5.68 -23.42
C THR A 149 21.60 -6.40 -22.36
N THR A 150 21.41 -7.68 -22.59
CA THR A 150 20.88 -8.72 -21.70
C THR A 150 21.58 -8.69 -20.33
N SER A 151 20.80 -8.72 -19.25
CA SER A 151 21.25 -9.21 -17.95
C SER A 151 20.09 -9.92 -17.30
N ALA A 152 20.31 -11.20 -17.01
CA ALA A 152 19.35 -12.14 -16.48
C ALA A 152 18.73 -11.63 -15.17
N ALA A 153 17.41 -11.81 -15.04
CA ALA A 153 16.73 -11.73 -13.76
C ALA A 153 17.24 -12.84 -12.83
N PRO A 154 17.42 -12.58 -11.52
CA PRO A 154 17.76 -13.62 -10.56
C PRO A 154 16.57 -14.57 -10.36
N SER A 155 16.88 -15.86 -10.33
CA SER A 155 16.01 -16.92 -9.82
C SER A 155 15.71 -16.68 -8.33
N PRO A 156 14.50 -16.97 -7.81
CA PRO A 156 14.24 -16.88 -6.37
C PRO A 156 15.09 -17.94 -5.68
N THR A 157 16.15 -17.49 -5.03
CA THR A 157 17.01 -18.34 -4.21
C THR A 157 16.32 -18.50 -2.87
N SER A 158 15.68 -19.66 -2.67
CA SER A 158 15.47 -20.19 -1.33
C SER A 158 16.81 -20.27 -0.60
N GLY A 159 16.87 -19.82 0.66
CA GLY A 159 17.92 -20.27 1.59
C GLY A 159 18.84 -19.20 2.21
N GLY A 160 18.31 -18.04 2.62
CA GLY A 160 18.91 -17.31 3.75
C GLY A 160 18.36 -17.89 5.06
N PRO A 161 19.13 -17.96 6.17
CA PRO A 161 18.58 -18.44 7.43
C PRO A 161 17.45 -17.49 7.81
N GLY A 162 16.25 -18.02 8.06
CA GLY A 162 15.12 -17.20 8.46
C GLY A 162 15.39 -16.44 9.76
N PHE A 163 14.36 -15.83 10.35
CA PHE A 163 14.54 -15.09 11.60
C PHE A 163 15.22 -15.96 12.67
N SER A 164 16.14 -15.35 13.42
CA SER A 164 16.88 -16.02 14.48
C SER A 164 17.09 -15.09 15.66
N GLY A 165 17.05 -15.64 16.87
CA GLY A 165 17.28 -14.90 18.10
C GLY A 165 16.06 -14.11 18.57
N LYS A 166 16.29 -13.03 19.34
CA LYS A 166 15.23 -12.18 19.89
C LYS A 166 14.91 -11.04 18.94
N GLY A 167 13.65 -10.65 18.88
CA GLY A 167 13.21 -9.53 18.04
C GLY A 167 11.77 -9.12 18.29
N THR A 168 11.32 -8.10 17.57
CA THR A 168 9.92 -7.65 17.54
C THR A 168 9.31 -7.90 16.18
N LEU A 169 7.99 -8.04 16.15
CA LEU A 169 7.21 -8.18 14.92
C LEU A 169 6.42 -6.90 14.70
N ASN A 170 6.88 -6.07 13.76
CA ASN A 170 6.30 -4.80 13.40
C ASN A 170 5.23 -5.01 12.33
N VAL A 171 4.05 -4.41 12.52
CA VAL A 171 2.97 -4.51 11.53
C VAL A 171 3.09 -3.34 10.57
N ILE A 172 3.24 -3.63 9.28
CA ILE A 172 3.28 -2.62 8.23
C ILE A 172 1.94 -2.66 7.49
N THR A 173 1.23 -1.53 7.51
CA THR A 173 0.00 -1.33 6.72
C THR A 173 0.16 -0.05 5.91
N TYR A 174 -0.33 -0.06 4.67
CA TYR A 174 -0.24 1.11 3.77
C TYR A 174 1.19 1.68 3.64
N GLY A 175 2.20 0.79 3.61
CA GLY A 175 3.60 1.15 3.45
C GLY A 175 4.28 1.74 4.70
N SER A 176 3.60 1.83 5.84
CA SER A 176 4.17 2.37 7.09
C SER A 176 3.98 1.41 8.26
N GLN A 177 4.92 1.44 9.21
CA GLN A 177 4.76 0.71 10.46
C GLN A 177 3.60 1.31 11.26
N THR A 178 2.54 0.54 11.42
CA THR A 178 1.32 0.92 12.11
C THR A 178 1.17 0.01 13.33
N GLY A 179 2.14 0.02 14.25
CA GLY A 179 2.12 -0.82 15.45
C GLY A 179 2.85 -2.15 15.30
N CYS A 180 2.49 -3.13 16.13
CA CYS A 180 3.24 -4.38 16.24
C CYS A 180 2.41 -5.52 16.84
N ILE A 181 2.91 -6.74 16.68
CA ILE A 181 2.34 -7.93 17.28
C ILE A 181 2.69 -7.95 18.77
N ILE A 182 1.69 -8.26 19.59
CA ILE A 182 1.84 -8.43 21.04
C ILE A 182 1.91 -9.92 21.42
N SER A 183 2.18 -10.22 22.68
CA SER A 183 2.53 -11.59 23.12
C SER A 183 1.45 -12.66 22.83
N GLY A 184 0.22 -12.26 22.53
CA GLY A 184 -0.86 -13.19 22.15
C GLY A 184 -0.93 -13.54 20.67
N GLY A 185 -0.12 -12.92 19.80
CA GLY A 185 -0.23 -13.04 18.34
C GLY A 185 -1.16 -12.01 17.69
N THR A 186 -1.80 -11.15 18.49
CA THR A 186 -2.66 -10.05 18.01
C THR A 186 -1.87 -8.77 17.74
N TRP A 187 -2.44 -7.87 16.97
CA TRP A 187 -1.88 -6.57 16.61
C TRP A 187 -2.37 -5.45 17.54
N TYR A 188 -1.46 -4.56 17.93
CA TYR A 188 -1.76 -3.39 18.75
C TYR A 188 -0.99 -2.14 18.27
N THR A 189 -1.64 -0.97 18.33
CA THR A 189 -1.12 0.30 17.76
C THR A 189 -0.66 1.32 18.80
N SER A 190 -1.04 1.18 20.07
CA SER A 190 -0.81 2.20 21.10
C SER A 190 0.08 1.75 22.27
N GLY A 191 0.61 0.53 22.24
CA GLY A 191 1.37 -0.06 23.35
C GLY A 191 2.74 -0.61 22.96
N THR A 192 3.42 -1.19 23.95
CA THR A 192 4.75 -1.77 23.78
C THR A 192 4.68 -3.06 22.97
N CYS A 193 5.55 -3.14 21.96
CA CYS A 193 5.73 -4.35 21.16
C CYS A 193 6.23 -5.51 22.00
N ALA A 194 5.73 -6.71 21.70
CA ALA A 194 6.22 -7.90 22.39
C ALA A 194 7.55 -8.35 21.79
N GLY A 195 8.44 -8.84 22.67
CA GLY A 195 9.60 -9.61 22.25
C GLY A 195 9.21 -11.04 21.89
N PHE A 196 9.71 -11.49 20.76
CA PHE A 196 9.59 -12.84 20.23
C PHE A 196 10.97 -13.49 20.16
N THR A 197 10.99 -14.82 20.18
CA THR A 197 12.19 -15.63 19.92
C THR A 197 11.94 -16.41 18.66
N ALA A 198 12.79 -16.22 17.66
CA ALA A 198 12.80 -17.02 16.46
C ALA A 198 13.86 -18.13 16.61
N THR A 199 13.43 -19.38 16.48
CA THR A 199 14.30 -20.56 16.54
C THR A 199 14.35 -21.16 15.14
N THR A 200 15.52 -21.10 14.51
CA THR A 200 15.73 -21.61 13.15
C THR A 200 15.64 -23.13 13.10
N SER A 201 15.09 -23.63 12.00
CA SER A 201 14.91 -25.04 11.64
C SER A 201 15.40 -25.25 10.20
N ASP A 202 15.49 -26.50 9.75
CA ASP A 202 15.93 -26.81 8.39
C ASP A 202 15.01 -26.23 7.29
N ASP A 203 13.70 -26.15 7.56
CA ASP A 203 12.67 -25.67 6.62
C ASP A 203 12.12 -24.26 6.95
N GLY A 204 12.78 -23.50 7.82
CA GLY A 204 12.33 -22.17 8.23
C GLY A 204 12.67 -21.83 9.68
N PHE A 205 11.70 -21.36 10.45
CA PHE A 205 11.85 -21.08 11.87
C PHE A 205 10.50 -21.15 12.60
N THR A 206 10.55 -21.38 13.91
CA THR A 206 9.39 -21.24 14.79
C THR A 206 9.49 -19.95 15.61
N LEU A 207 8.33 -19.39 15.96
CA LEU A 207 8.24 -18.19 16.79
C LEU A 207 7.67 -18.56 18.16
N SER A 208 8.23 -17.99 19.22
CA SER A 208 7.68 -18.05 20.57
C SER A 208 7.65 -16.69 21.22
N SER A 209 6.63 -16.44 22.03
CA SER A 209 6.53 -15.25 22.89
C SER A 209 6.63 -15.65 24.36
N ARG A 210 6.65 -14.68 25.27
CA ARG A 210 6.51 -14.95 26.71
C ARG A 210 5.24 -15.72 27.11
N LYS A 211 4.21 -15.78 26.24
CA LYS A 211 2.98 -16.54 26.49
C LYS A 211 3.06 -18.00 26.00
N GLY A 212 4.07 -18.37 25.22
CA GLY A 212 4.21 -19.70 24.63
C GLY A 212 4.49 -19.64 23.14
N ASP A 213 4.42 -20.81 22.49
CA ASP A 213 4.67 -20.97 21.06
C ASP A 213 3.61 -20.27 20.22
N CYS A 214 4.02 -19.83 19.03
CA CYS A 214 3.15 -19.19 18.05
C CYS A 214 2.78 -20.19 16.94
N ALA A 215 1.51 -20.20 16.57
CA ALA A 215 0.98 -20.99 15.47
C ALA A 215 -0.14 -20.26 14.73
N ILE A 216 -0.45 -20.73 13.52
CA ILE A 216 -1.66 -20.34 12.81
C ILE A 216 -2.80 -21.26 13.26
N VAL A 217 -3.72 -20.73 14.06
CA VAL A 217 -4.88 -21.46 14.60
C VAL A 217 -6.15 -20.86 14.01
N GLY A 218 -6.91 -21.66 13.26
CA GLY A 218 -8.13 -21.18 12.60
C GLY A 218 -7.88 -20.03 11.62
N GLY A 219 -6.70 -20.00 10.98
CA GLY A 219 -6.29 -18.94 10.06
C GLY A 219 -5.72 -17.69 10.73
N ALA A 220 -5.63 -17.65 12.08
CA ALA A 220 -5.11 -16.50 12.82
C ALA A 220 -3.78 -16.79 13.52
N LEU A 221 -2.87 -15.81 13.52
CA LEU A 221 -1.65 -15.86 14.31
C LEU A 221 -1.97 -15.83 15.79
N THR A 222 -1.66 -16.92 16.49
CA THR A 222 -1.96 -17.11 17.90
C THR A 222 -0.72 -17.56 18.64
N CYS A 223 -0.35 -16.87 19.72
CA CYS A 223 0.76 -17.26 20.58
C CYS A 223 0.28 -17.51 22.01
N GLY A 224 0.58 -18.68 22.57
CA GLY A 224 0.11 -19.01 23.90
C GLY A 224 0.43 -20.44 24.32
N SER A 225 0.25 -20.74 25.60
CA SER A 225 0.42 -22.10 26.15
C SER A 225 -0.60 -23.10 25.62
N SER A 226 -1.67 -22.63 24.97
CA SER A 226 -2.64 -23.48 24.27
C SER A 226 -2.13 -23.97 22.91
N VAL A 227 -1.00 -23.45 22.42
CA VAL A 227 -0.36 -23.90 21.19
C VAL A 227 0.56 -25.07 21.53
N SER A 228 0.13 -26.29 21.20
CA SER A 228 0.89 -27.51 21.46
C SER A 228 1.95 -27.81 20.39
N SER A 229 1.77 -27.26 19.20
CA SER A 229 2.67 -27.43 18.05
C SER A 229 2.89 -26.09 17.38
N ALA A 230 4.12 -25.59 17.42
CA ALA A 230 4.49 -24.34 16.76
C ALA A 230 4.37 -24.49 15.23
N THR A 231 3.92 -23.42 14.57
CA THR A 231 3.93 -23.36 13.10
C THR A 231 5.34 -23.01 12.61
N SER A 232 5.78 -23.71 11.57
CA SER A 232 6.98 -23.34 10.83
C SER A 232 6.67 -22.18 9.89
N PHE A 233 7.40 -21.09 10.06
CA PHE A 233 7.36 -19.91 9.19
C PHE A 233 8.62 -19.85 8.33
N SER A 234 8.53 -19.15 7.21
CA SER A 234 9.68 -18.75 6.41
C SER A 234 9.81 -17.24 6.43
N ALA A 235 10.88 -16.72 5.81
CA ALA A 235 11.10 -15.29 5.67
C ALA A 235 11.39 -14.94 4.21
N ASP A 236 10.92 -13.76 3.80
CA ASP A 236 11.35 -13.08 2.58
C ASP A 236 12.01 -11.76 2.99
N GLY A 237 13.34 -11.75 3.06
CA GLY A 237 14.10 -10.69 3.73
C GLY A 237 13.70 -10.59 5.20
N ASP A 238 13.18 -9.42 5.60
CA ASP A 238 12.69 -9.17 6.96
C ASP A 238 11.18 -9.45 7.11
N LEU A 239 10.49 -9.97 6.10
CA LEU A 239 9.04 -10.22 6.15
C LEU A 239 8.73 -11.64 6.60
N LEU A 240 7.81 -11.78 7.55
CA LEU A 240 7.27 -13.06 7.98
C LEU A 240 6.46 -13.67 6.82
N VAL A 241 6.74 -14.93 6.50
CA VAL A 241 6.05 -15.68 5.45
C VAL A 241 5.41 -16.91 6.05
N TYR A 242 4.15 -17.15 5.70
CA TYR A 242 3.43 -18.37 5.99
C TYR A 242 2.88 -18.96 4.69
N ASP A 243 3.11 -20.26 4.48
CA ASP A 243 2.66 -20.99 3.28
C ASP A 243 3.07 -20.32 1.95
N GLY A 244 4.29 -19.76 1.92
CA GLY A 244 4.85 -19.07 0.76
C GLY A 244 4.34 -17.65 0.51
N ALA A 245 3.47 -17.10 1.38
CA ALA A 245 2.97 -15.74 1.28
C ALA A 245 3.31 -14.88 2.51
N ALA A 246 3.70 -13.63 2.28
CA ALA A 246 3.89 -12.61 3.32
C ALA A 246 2.61 -11.81 3.63
N ASN A 247 1.47 -12.18 3.02
CA ASN A 247 0.23 -11.42 3.13
C ASN A 247 -0.54 -11.85 4.37
N PHE A 248 -0.78 -10.91 5.26
CA PHE A 248 -1.68 -11.06 6.40
C PHE A 248 -2.79 -10.01 6.32
N SER A 249 -3.84 -10.19 7.10
CA SER A 249 -4.95 -9.24 7.15
C SER A 249 -5.60 -9.15 8.53
N ALA A 250 -6.41 -8.11 8.74
CA ALA A 250 -7.19 -7.87 9.95
C ALA A 250 -8.54 -7.23 9.58
N ASP A 251 -9.54 -7.32 10.47
CA ASP A 251 -10.86 -6.72 10.22
C ASP A 251 -10.80 -5.19 10.12
N SER A 252 -9.90 -4.56 10.87
CA SER A 252 -9.67 -3.12 10.86
C SER A 252 -8.32 -2.77 11.50
N VAL A 253 -7.85 -1.53 11.31
CA VAL A 253 -6.72 -0.98 12.06
C VAL A 253 -7.15 -0.80 13.53
N PRO A 254 -6.47 -1.43 14.51
CA PRO A 254 -6.80 -1.28 15.93
C PRO A 254 -6.58 0.16 16.39
N SER A 255 -7.38 0.61 17.35
CA SER A 255 -7.28 1.98 17.89
C SER A 255 -7.60 2.03 19.38
N GLY A 256 -7.03 3.03 20.06
CA GLY A 256 -7.17 3.15 21.51
C GLY A 256 -6.62 1.91 22.21
N ASN A 257 -7.49 1.16 22.89
CA ASN A 257 -7.15 -0.02 23.66
C ASN A 257 -7.60 -1.34 23.02
N THR A 258 -8.06 -1.32 21.77
CA THR A 258 -8.48 -2.53 21.05
C THR A 258 -7.30 -3.24 20.41
N GLN A 259 -7.38 -4.57 20.33
CA GLN A 259 -6.42 -5.40 19.61
C GLN A 259 -7.06 -5.90 18.32
N GLY A 260 -6.27 -6.03 17.26
CA GLY A 260 -6.68 -6.64 16.01
C GLY A 260 -6.24 -8.09 15.95
N THR A 261 -7.14 -8.98 15.55
CA THR A 261 -6.74 -10.33 15.16
C THR A 261 -5.98 -10.26 13.85
N VAL A 262 -4.89 -11.02 13.75
CA VAL A 262 -4.06 -11.09 12.55
C VAL A 262 -4.30 -12.42 11.87
N TYR A 263 -4.91 -12.37 10.71
CA TYR A 263 -5.24 -13.51 9.88
C TYR A 263 -4.20 -13.70 8.78
N THR A 264 -3.94 -14.93 8.38
CA THR A 264 -3.17 -15.26 7.19
C THR A 264 -4.00 -14.97 5.95
N GLY A 265 -3.37 -14.53 4.86
CA GLY A 265 -4.08 -14.23 3.62
C GLY A 265 -4.80 -12.87 3.65
N GLU A 266 -5.72 -12.68 2.72
CA GLU A 266 -6.31 -11.37 2.38
C GLU A 266 -7.83 -11.35 2.55
N ASP A 267 -8.39 -12.29 3.30
CA ASP A 267 -9.84 -12.45 3.48
C ASP A 267 -10.47 -11.35 4.36
N HIS A 268 -9.64 -10.53 5.03
CA HIS A 268 -10.10 -9.46 5.90
C HIS A 268 -9.79 -8.06 5.36
N SER A 269 -10.54 -7.07 5.84
CA SER A 269 -10.65 -5.72 5.23
C SER A 269 -9.37 -4.88 5.26
N THR A 270 -8.41 -5.20 6.13
CA THR A 270 -7.14 -4.48 6.27
C THR A 270 -5.97 -5.41 5.96
N SER A 271 -5.36 -5.25 4.79
CA SER A 271 -4.12 -5.97 4.44
C SER A 271 -2.93 -5.41 5.21
N LEU A 272 -2.04 -6.30 5.62
CA LEU A 272 -0.84 -5.99 6.37
C LEU A 272 0.29 -6.97 6.06
N THR A 273 1.52 -6.54 6.32
CA THR A 273 2.68 -7.43 6.38
C THR A 273 3.30 -7.34 7.77
N ILE A 274 4.08 -8.35 8.14
CA ILE A 274 4.73 -8.41 9.45
C ILE A 274 6.24 -8.42 9.20
N GLN A 275 6.91 -7.38 9.65
CA GLN A 275 8.35 -7.22 9.51
C GLN A 275 9.05 -7.58 10.83
N TRP A 276 10.08 -8.40 10.75
CA TRP A 276 10.97 -8.71 11.86
C TRP A 276 11.98 -7.59 12.09
N GLN A 277 12.24 -7.31 13.36
CA GLN A 277 13.32 -6.45 13.80
C GLN A 277 14.08 -7.16 14.91
N GLY A 278 15.28 -7.64 14.60
CA GLY A 278 16.17 -8.28 15.57
C GLY A 278 16.63 -7.32 16.67
N LEU A 279 16.89 -7.88 17.86
CA LEU A 279 17.39 -7.18 19.05
C LEU A 279 18.84 -7.57 19.37
#